data_AF-A0A0J7YR74-F1
#
_entry.id   AF-A0A0J7YR74-F1
#
_cell.length_a   1.000
_cell.length_b   1.000
_cell.length_c   1.000
_cell.angle_alpha   90.00
_cell.angle_beta   90.00
_cell.angle_gamma   90.00
#
_symmetry.space_group_name_H-M   'P 1'
#
loop_
_entity.id
_entity.type
_entity.pdbx_description
1 polymer ?
#
loop_
_entity_poly.entity_id
_entity_poly.type
_entity_poly.pdbx_seq_one_letter_code
_entity_poly.pdbx_strand_id
1 'polypeptide(L)'
;FCFSLITKVDIWATAALAFELLTGDYLFDPKTDDRKRYSRDEDHLALITELLGPFPKCIIQDGALSKEFFNRKGELRNIRELEYWPLHNVLVDKYGFPEEDSAMISSFLTPMLEMDPRRRATAAQCLRHPWMDLGDHQGEITNSQ
;
A
#
# COMPACT_ATOMS: atom_id res chain seq x y z
N PHE A 1 -0.14 -24.39 -6.35
CA PHE A 1 -0.03 -22.98 -6.82
C PHE A 1 -1.03 -22.04 -6.14
N CYS A 2 -2.31 -22.40 -5.94
CA CYS A 2 -3.31 -21.49 -5.34
C CYS A 2 -3.01 -21.04 -3.88
N PHE A 3 -2.51 -21.94 -3.02
CA PHE A 3 -2.28 -21.63 -1.59
C PHE A 3 -1.21 -20.55 -1.34
N SER A 4 -0.19 -20.47 -2.20
CA SER A 4 0.89 -19.47 -2.06
C SER A 4 0.47 -18.06 -2.48
N LEU A 5 -0.60 -17.91 -3.28
CA LEU A 5 -1.13 -16.61 -3.64
C LEU A 5 -2.04 -16.07 -2.54
N ILE A 6 -2.82 -16.94 -1.89
CA ILE A 6 -3.70 -16.57 -0.77
C ILE A 6 -2.89 -15.90 0.35
N THR A 7 -1.79 -16.53 0.78
CA THR A 7 -0.97 -15.97 1.86
C THR A 7 -0.33 -14.63 1.50
N LYS A 8 -0.02 -14.37 0.23
CA LYS A 8 0.50 -13.07 -0.22
C LYS A 8 -0.60 -12.02 -0.29
N VAL A 9 -1.82 -12.40 -0.66
CA VAL A 9 -3.00 -11.52 -0.63
C VAL A 9 -3.31 -11.11 0.81
N ASP A 10 -3.23 -12.03 1.77
CA ASP A 10 -3.45 -11.73 3.19
C ASP A 10 -2.48 -10.66 3.73
N ILE A 11 -1.22 -10.68 3.29
CA ILE A 11 -0.23 -9.65 3.65
C ILE A 11 -0.63 -8.26 3.12
N TRP A 12 -1.13 -8.19 1.89
CA TRP A 12 -1.62 -6.92 1.33
C TRP A 12 -2.83 -6.41 2.11
N ALA A 13 -3.80 -7.29 2.38
CA ALA A 13 -4.98 -6.93 3.16
C ALA A 13 -4.62 -6.47 4.58
N THR A 14 -3.62 -7.11 5.20
CA THR A 14 -3.11 -6.72 6.52
C THR A 14 -2.47 -5.33 6.49
N ALA A 15 -1.73 -4.98 5.43
CA ALA A 15 -1.15 -3.64 5.29
C ALA A 15 -2.23 -2.56 5.12
N ALA A 16 -3.26 -2.83 4.30
CA ALA A 16 -4.40 -1.94 4.15
C ALA A 16 -5.14 -1.74 5.48
N LEU A 17 -5.37 -2.83 6.23
CA LEU A 17 -6.00 -2.77 7.55
C LEU A 17 -5.14 -2.02 8.57
N ALA A 18 -3.82 -2.24 8.59
CA ALA A 18 -2.92 -1.53 9.49
C ALA A 18 -2.94 -0.02 9.23
N PHE A 19 -2.93 0.39 7.95
CA PHE A 19 -3.09 1.79 7.59
C PHE A 19 -4.44 2.36 8.05
N GLU A 20 -5.53 1.63 7.85
CA GLU A 20 -6.87 2.04 8.29
C GLU A 20 -6.94 2.19 9.82
N LEU A 21 -6.31 1.30 10.57
CA LEU A 21 -6.25 1.40 12.04
C LEU A 21 -5.44 2.60 12.52
N LEU A 22 -4.37 2.97 11.80
CA LEU A 22 -3.52 4.10 12.16
C LEU A 22 -4.17 5.45 11.85
N THR A 23 -4.92 5.53 10.75
CA THR A 23 -5.39 6.81 10.19
C THR A 23 -6.90 7.03 10.34
N GLY A 24 -7.68 5.96 10.49
CA GLY A 24 -9.14 5.96 10.46
C GLY A 24 -9.75 5.96 9.05
N ASP A 25 -8.94 5.97 7.99
CA ASP A 25 -9.38 6.02 6.59
C ASP A 25 -8.94 4.77 5.82
N TYR A 26 -9.71 4.39 4.79
CA TYR A 26 -9.27 3.35 3.87
C TYR A 26 -8.01 3.76 3.11
N LEU A 27 -7.06 2.82 2.99
CA LEU A 27 -5.85 3.03 2.17
C LEU A 27 -6.18 3.27 0.70
N PHE A 28 -7.18 2.56 0.17
CA PHE A 28 -7.71 2.72 -1.17
C PHE A 28 -9.23 2.79 -1.12
N ASP A 29 -9.81 3.92 -1.52
CA ASP A 29 -11.26 4.12 -1.63
C ASP A 29 -11.65 4.42 -3.08
N PRO A 30 -11.73 3.38 -3.94
CA PRO A 30 -11.98 3.57 -5.36
C PRO A 30 -13.40 4.01 -5.62
N LYS A 31 -13.54 5.08 -6.41
CA LYS A 31 -14.79 5.74 -6.75
C LYS A 31 -15.26 5.32 -8.13
N THR A 32 -16.57 5.40 -8.32
CA THR A 32 -17.16 5.24 -9.65
C THR A 32 -17.28 6.63 -10.27
N ASP A 33 -16.71 6.83 -11.46
CA ASP A 33 -16.88 8.09 -12.19
C ASP A 33 -18.33 8.21 -12.67
N ASP A 34 -19.01 9.29 -12.27
CA ASP A 34 -20.40 9.57 -12.66
C ASP A 34 -20.57 9.63 -14.20
N ARG A 35 -19.50 10.02 -14.91
CA ARG A 35 -19.47 10.10 -16.37
C ARG A 35 -19.02 8.80 -17.04
N LYS A 36 -18.78 7.73 -16.27
CA LYS A 36 -18.35 6.40 -16.73
C LYS A 36 -17.12 6.42 -17.64
N ARG A 37 -16.20 7.37 -17.46
CA ARG A 37 -14.98 7.47 -18.27
C ARG A 37 -13.98 6.36 -17.93
N TYR A 38 -13.99 5.93 -16.67
CA TYR A 38 -13.20 4.81 -16.18
C TYR A 38 -14.06 3.97 -15.22
N SER A 39 -13.67 2.72 -15.05
CA SER A 39 -14.33 1.80 -14.12
C SER A 39 -13.80 1.98 -12.70
N ARG A 40 -14.55 1.51 -11.70
CA ARG A 40 -14.08 1.47 -10.30
C ARG A 40 -12.78 0.67 -10.14
N ASP A 41 -12.61 -0.40 -10.93
CA ASP A 41 -11.39 -1.21 -10.90
C ASP A 41 -10.19 -0.44 -11.48
N GLU A 42 -10.41 0.37 -12.52
CA GLU A 42 -9.36 1.22 -13.10
C GLU A 42 -8.97 2.35 -12.14
N ASP A 43 -9.94 2.95 -11.44
CA ASP A 43 -9.69 3.92 -10.37
C ASP A 43 -8.87 3.30 -9.23
N HIS A 44 -9.19 2.07 -8.84
CA HIS A 44 -8.40 1.35 -7.84
C HIS A 44 -6.95 1.12 -8.30
N LEU A 45 -6.74 0.78 -9.57
CA LEU A 45 -5.39 0.67 -10.14
C LEU A 45 -4.67 2.03 -10.21
N ALA A 46 -5.39 3.12 -10.44
CA ALA A 46 -4.82 4.47 -10.39
C ALA A 46 -4.33 4.81 -8.97
N LEU A 47 -5.17 4.61 -7.95
CA LEU A 47 -4.79 4.85 -6.55
C LEU A 47 -3.57 4.03 -6.13
N ILE A 48 -3.50 2.75 -6.53
CA ILE A 48 -2.32 1.91 -6.30
C ILE A 48 -1.09 2.50 -6.99
N THR A 49 -1.24 3.00 -8.22
CA THR A 49 -0.15 3.61 -8.99
C THR A 49 0.33 4.92 -8.37
N GLU A 50 -0.59 5.76 -7.89
CA GLU A 50 -0.28 7.04 -7.25
C GLU A 50 0.51 6.84 -5.95
N LEU A 51 0.15 5.83 -5.16
CA LEU A 51 0.78 5.54 -3.88
C LEU A 51 2.14 4.82 -4.03
N LEU A 52 2.23 3.83 -4.93
CA LEU A 52 3.36 2.88 -5.00
C LEU A 52 4.21 3.03 -6.26
N GLY A 53 3.80 3.89 -7.20
CA GLY A 53 4.44 4.05 -8.49
C GLY A 53 3.91 3.08 -9.57
N PRO A 54 4.52 3.09 -10.76
CA PRO A 54 4.03 2.34 -11.91
C PRO A 54 4.09 0.81 -11.70
N PHE A 55 3.05 0.12 -12.16
CA PHE A 55 2.98 -1.34 -12.11
C PHE A 55 4.18 -2.00 -12.84
N PRO A 56 4.81 -3.03 -12.24
CA PRO A 56 5.84 -3.79 -12.91
C PRO A 56 5.31 -4.44 -14.19
N LYS A 57 6.09 -4.36 -15.28
CA LYS A 57 5.70 -4.91 -16.60
C LYS A 57 5.37 -6.40 -16.55
N CYS A 58 6.06 -7.18 -15.70
CA CYS A 58 5.79 -8.60 -15.53
C CYS A 58 4.37 -8.86 -15.03
N ILE A 59 3.88 -8.06 -14.06
CA ILE A 59 2.52 -8.18 -13.53
C ILE A 59 1.47 -7.80 -14.57
N ILE A 60 1.72 -6.71 -15.32
CA ILE A 60 0.84 -6.31 -16.42
C ILE A 60 0.79 -7.42 -17.49
N GLN A 61 1.91 -8.05 -17.83
CA GLN A 61 1.94 -9.11 -18.86
C GLN A 61 1.28 -10.41 -18.40
N ASP A 62 1.43 -10.79 -17.13
CA ASP A 62 0.89 -12.02 -16.57
C ASP A 62 -0.63 -11.93 -16.27
N GLY A 63 -1.18 -10.71 -16.17
CA GLY A 63 -2.59 -10.50 -15.81
C GLY A 63 -3.58 -10.75 -16.96
N ALA A 64 -4.58 -11.58 -16.70
CA ALA A 64 -5.62 -11.94 -17.69
C ALA A 64 -6.45 -10.74 -18.17
N LEU A 65 -6.77 -9.82 -17.26
CA LEU A 65 -7.57 -8.61 -17.54
C LEU A 65 -6.70 -7.38 -17.87
N SER A 66 -5.37 -7.49 -17.85
CA SER A 66 -4.48 -6.34 -18.00
C SER A 66 -4.70 -5.56 -19.30
N LYS A 67 -5.16 -6.22 -20.37
CA LYS A 67 -5.43 -5.56 -21.66
C LYS A 67 -6.61 -4.58 -21.59
N GLU A 68 -7.51 -4.75 -20.63
CA GLU A 68 -8.68 -3.89 -20.42
C GLU A 68 -8.31 -2.58 -19.74
N PHE A 69 -7.31 -2.60 -18.86
CA PHE A 69 -6.90 -1.44 -18.06
C PHE A 69 -5.62 -0.76 -18.56
N PHE A 70 -4.64 -1.52 -19.04
CA PHE A 70 -3.33 -1.01 -19.44
C PHE A 70 -3.14 -0.96 -20.95
N ASN A 71 -2.39 0.03 -21.40
CA ASN A 71 -1.91 0.16 -22.77
C ASN A 71 -0.60 -0.64 -22.99
N ARG A 72 -0.08 -0.67 -24.22
CA ARG A 72 1.18 -1.38 -24.54
C ARG A 72 2.43 -0.82 -23.86
N LYS A 73 2.38 0.44 -23.41
CA LYS A 73 3.47 1.09 -22.66
C LYS A 73 3.43 0.74 -21.17
N GLY A 74 2.31 0.19 -20.68
CA GLY A 74 2.08 -0.14 -19.27
C GLY A 74 1.39 0.98 -18.48
N GLU A 75 0.79 1.96 -19.17
CA GLU A 75 0.05 3.05 -18.55
C GLU A 75 -1.46 2.74 -18.58
N LEU A 76 -2.22 3.31 -17.65
CA LEU A 76 -3.69 3.21 -17.63
C LEU A 76 -4.29 3.85 -18.90
N ARG A 77 -5.41 3.31 -19.37
CA ARG A 77 -6.00 3.70 -20.66
C ARG A 77 -6.80 4.99 -20.57
N ASN A 78 -7.65 5.08 -19.56
CA ASN A 78 -8.61 6.17 -19.42
C ASN A 78 -8.13 7.23 -18.43
N ILE A 79 -7.33 6.85 -17.44
CA ILE A 79 -6.71 7.76 -16.46
C ILE A 79 -5.28 8.07 -16.90
N ARG A 80 -5.02 9.33 -17.29
CA ARG A 80 -3.71 9.75 -17.82
C ARG A 80 -2.95 10.71 -16.91
N GLU A 81 -3.69 11.42 -16.07
CA GLU A 81 -3.15 12.33 -15.06
C GLU A 81 -3.21 11.57 -13.74
N LEU A 82 -2.05 11.28 -13.18
CA LEU A 82 -1.87 10.58 -11.91
C LEU A 82 -1.09 11.50 -10.98
N GLU A 83 -1.60 11.70 -9.77
CA GLU A 83 -0.94 12.52 -8.76
C GLU A 83 -0.18 11.61 -7.80
N TYR A 84 1.12 11.43 -8.05
CA TYR A 84 1.95 10.57 -7.21
C TYR A 84 2.10 11.17 -5.81
N TRP A 85 1.61 10.43 -4.82
CA TRP A 85 1.70 10.79 -3.42
C TRP A 85 2.13 9.57 -2.60
N PRO A 86 3.45 9.36 -2.44
CA PRO A 86 3.98 8.20 -1.75
C PRO A 86 3.44 8.07 -0.32
N LEU A 87 3.35 6.84 0.18
CA LEU A 87 2.81 6.54 1.51
C LEU A 87 3.40 7.41 2.63
N HIS A 88 4.72 7.64 2.60
CA HIS A 88 5.39 8.50 3.57
C HIS A 88 4.84 9.93 3.55
N ASN A 89 4.74 10.53 2.37
CA ASN A 89 4.20 11.88 2.20
C ASN A 89 2.73 11.94 2.61
N VAL A 90 1.94 10.89 2.33
CA VAL A 90 0.55 10.81 2.80
C VAL A 90 0.49 10.88 4.33
N LEU A 91 1.34 10.13 5.04
CA LEU A 91 1.37 10.13 6.52
C LEU A 91 1.78 11.49 7.09
N VAL A 92 2.79 12.14 6.49
CA VAL A 92 3.27 13.46 6.94
C VAL A 92 2.28 14.56 6.59
N ASP A 93 1.95 14.71 5.30
CA ASP A 93 1.24 15.87 4.78
C ASP A 93 -0.27 15.82 5.12
N LYS A 94 -0.89 14.64 5.01
CA LYS A 94 -2.34 14.49 5.22
C LYS A 94 -2.69 14.23 6.68
N TYR A 95 -1.92 13.38 7.35
CA TYR A 95 -2.23 12.93 8.71
C TYR A 95 -1.38 13.58 9.79
N GLY A 96 -0.34 14.35 9.43
CA GLY A 96 0.48 15.09 10.38
C GLY A 96 1.36 14.21 11.26
N PHE A 97 1.67 12.98 10.83
CA PHE A 97 2.57 12.11 11.57
C PHE A 97 3.98 12.71 11.59
N PRO A 98 4.74 12.55 12.69
CA PRO A 98 6.16 12.93 12.71
C PRO A 98 6.94 12.24 11.58
N GLU A 99 7.97 12.91 11.08
CA GLU A 99 8.80 12.41 9.96
C GLU A 99 9.37 11.01 10.25
N GLU A 100 9.86 10.81 11.47
CA GLU A 100 10.47 9.55 11.92
C GLU A 100 9.44 8.41 11.98
N ASP A 101 8.28 8.67 12.58
CA ASP A 101 7.18 7.69 12.64
C ASP A 101 6.67 7.36 11.24
N SER A 102 6.51 8.38 10.39
CA SER A 102 6.08 8.21 9.00
C SER A 102 7.06 7.36 8.20
N ALA A 103 8.36 7.57 8.38
CA ALA A 103 9.40 6.76 7.76
C ALA A 103 9.40 5.31 8.29
N MET A 104 9.22 5.12 9.60
CA MET A 104 9.15 3.80 10.22
C MET A 104 7.92 3.00 9.75
N ILE A 105 6.74 3.61 9.75
CA ILE A 105 5.50 3.00 9.26
C ILE A 105 5.60 2.71 7.76
N SER A 106 6.11 3.65 6.97
CA SER A 106 6.26 3.45 5.52
C SER A 106 7.22 2.34 5.19
N SER A 107 8.36 2.25 5.89
CA SER A 107 9.33 1.16 5.72
C SER A 107 8.77 -0.21 6.11
N PHE A 108 7.84 -0.25 7.07
CA PHE A 108 7.11 -1.46 7.44
C PHE A 108 6.06 -1.88 6.39
N LEU A 109 5.23 -0.94 5.93
CA LEU A 109 4.09 -1.24 5.06
C LEU A 109 4.48 -1.42 3.59
N THR A 110 5.50 -0.72 3.09
CA THR A 110 5.90 -0.78 1.67
C THR A 110 6.22 -2.21 1.19
N PRO A 111 7.01 -3.03 1.92
CA PRO A 111 7.25 -4.42 1.53
C PRO A 111 5.99 -5.31 1.54
N MET A 112 4.98 -4.96 2.35
CA MET A 112 3.69 -5.65 2.40
C MET A 112 2.79 -5.26 1.21
N LEU A 113 2.93 -4.02 0.74
CA LEU A 113 2.24 -3.44 -0.42
C LEU A 113 3.00 -3.65 -1.73
N GLU A 114 3.99 -4.55 -1.78
CA GLU A 114 4.68 -4.86 -3.03
C GLU A 114 3.69 -5.49 -4.04
N MET A 115 3.61 -4.88 -5.22
CA MET A 115 2.67 -5.25 -6.27
C MET A 115 2.96 -6.64 -6.83
N ASP A 116 4.23 -7.04 -6.92
CA ASP A 116 4.60 -8.41 -7.31
C ASP A 116 4.50 -9.37 -6.12
N PRO A 117 3.53 -10.32 -6.10
CA PRO A 117 3.37 -11.25 -4.97
C PRO A 117 4.61 -12.10 -4.70
N ARG A 118 5.48 -12.31 -5.69
CA ARG A 118 6.74 -13.07 -5.55
C ARG A 118 7.76 -12.31 -4.72
N ARG A 119 7.71 -10.98 -4.75
CA ARG A 119 8.64 -10.08 -4.03
C ARG A 119 8.05 -9.56 -2.71
N ARG A 120 6.73 -9.62 -2.55
CA ARG A 120 6.02 -9.19 -1.34
C ARG A 120 6.53 -9.90 -0.09
N ALA A 121 6.62 -9.16 1.01
CA ALA A 121 7.05 -9.69 2.29
C ALA A 121 6.13 -10.83 2.76
N THR A 122 6.67 -11.70 3.61
CA THR A 122 5.91 -12.72 4.36
C THR A 122 5.64 -12.21 5.76
N ALA A 123 4.62 -12.74 6.44
CA ALA A 123 4.33 -12.39 7.84
C ALA A 123 5.56 -12.55 8.74
N ALA A 124 6.31 -13.65 8.56
CA ALA A 124 7.55 -13.91 9.32
C ALA A 124 8.65 -12.87 9.05
N GLN A 125 8.71 -12.26 7.87
CA GLN A 125 9.61 -11.14 7.60
C GLN A 125 9.11 -9.85 8.26
N CYS A 126 7.80 -9.59 8.20
CA CYS A 126 7.20 -8.40 8.80
C CYS A 126 7.38 -8.37 10.32
N LEU A 127 7.23 -9.51 11.00
CA LEU A 127 7.44 -9.63 12.45
C LEU A 127 8.86 -9.31 12.93
N ARG A 128 9.86 -9.29 12.03
CA ARG A 128 11.24 -8.92 12.35
C ARG A 128 11.53 -7.44 12.10
N HIS A 129 10.56 -6.68 11.62
CA HIS A 129 10.74 -5.26 11.35
C HIS A 129 10.86 -4.48 12.67
N PRO A 130 11.75 -3.48 12.77
CA PRO A 130 11.91 -2.68 14.01
C PRO A 130 10.61 -2.05 14.51
N TRP A 131 9.68 -1.71 13.62
CA TRP A 131 8.36 -1.20 13.99
C TRP A 131 7.53 -2.17 14.85
N MET A 132 7.76 -3.49 14.70
CA MET A 132 7.13 -4.53 15.51
C MET A 132 7.95 -4.88 16.76
N ASP A 133 9.19 -4.38 16.84
CA ASP A 133 9.98 -4.47 18.05
C ASP A 133 9.41 -3.45 19.03
N LEU A 134 8.43 -3.91 19.80
CA LEU A 134 7.95 -3.22 20.99
C LEU A 134 9.13 -3.23 21.97
N GLY A 135 10.09 -2.33 21.75
CA GLY A 135 11.12 -2.05 22.73
C GLY A 135 10.42 -1.93 24.07
N ASP A 136 10.87 -2.73 25.03
CA ASP A 136 10.31 -2.81 26.37
C ASP A 136 10.37 -1.39 26.96
N HIS A 137 9.31 -0.60 26.77
CA HIS A 137 9.15 0.72 27.37
C HIS A 137 8.86 0.51 28.87
N GLN A 138 9.85 -0.01 29.59
CA GLN A 138 9.96 0.12 31.03
C GLN A 138 10.64 1.45 31.33
N GLY A 139 9.90 2.34 31.99
CA GLY A 139 10.35 3.62 32.55
C GLY A 139 9.72 4.81 31.81
N GLU A 140 8.91 5.66 32.42
CA GLU A 140 9.11 6.30 33.72
C GLU A 140 7.81 6.36 34.54
N ILE A 141 7.75 5.62 35.65
CA ILE A 141 6.96 6.04 36.80
C ILE A 141 7.84 7.04 37.53
N THR A 142 7.63 8.33 37.31
CA THR A 142 8.20 9.36 38.18
C THR A 142 7.57 9.20 39.56
N ASN A 143 8.27 8.50 40.46
CA ASN A 143 8.07 8.65 41.89
C ASN A 143 8.47 10.09 42.26
N SER A 144 7.52 11.01 42.19
CA SER A 144 7.63 12.28 42.90
C SER A 144 7.45 12.00 44.39
N GLN A 145 8.57 12.02 45.11
CA GLN A 145 8.63 12.32 46.54
C GLN A 145 8.21 13.77 46.78
#